data_AF-A0A7V8LQR2-F1
#
_entry.id   AF-A0A7V8LQR2-F1
#
_cell.length_a   1.000
_cell.length_b   1.000
_cell.length_c   1.000
_cell.angle_alpha   90.00
_cell.angle_beta   90.00
_cell.angle_gamma   90.00
#
_symmetry.space_group_name_H-M   'P 1'
#
loop_
_entity.id
_entity.type
_entity.pdbx_description
1 polymer ?
#
loop_
_entity_poly.entity_id
_entity_poly.type
_entity_poly.pdbx_seq_one_letter_code
_entity_poly.pdbx_strand_id
1 'polypeptide(L)'
;MTDPAVEAAQRAWDTLPERSYATRQQIMEAAALEMAKSVQELHKPAPYALSNPDPRPFCWECDDDWPCETAKRVYPSEELGL
;
A
#
# COMPACT_ATOMS: atom_id res chain seq x y z
N MET A 1 -14.77 -14.58 -13.36
CA MET A 1 -14.13 -13.61 -12.46
C MET A 1 -12.82 -14.25 -12.03
N THR A 2 -11.69 -13.66 -12.40
CA THR A 2 -10.37 -14.17 -12.02
C THR A 2 -10.11 -13.79 -10.57
N ASP A 3 -9.24 -14.54 -9.88
CA ASP A 3 -8.82 -14.20 -8.52
C ASP A 3 -8.17 -12.80 -8.50
N PRO A 4 -8.65 -11.84 -7.70
CA PRO A 4 -8.06 -10.50 -7.61
C PRO A 4 -6.56 -10.52 -7.32
N ALA A 5 -6.08 -11.53 -6.60
CA ALA A 5 -4.67 -11.69 -6.31
C ALA A 5 -3.83 -12.04 -7.53
N VAL A 6 -4.39 -12.87 -8.41
CA VAL A 6 -3.77 -13.22 -9.69
C VAL A 6 -3.78 -12.00 -10.62
N GLU A 7 -4.85 -11.22 -10.64
CA GLU A 7 -4.92 -10.00 -11.47
C GLU A 7 -3.90 -8.94 -11.02
N ALA A 8 -3.71 -8.75 -9.71
CA ALA A 8 -2.68 -7.86 -9.18
C ALA A 8 -1.27 -8.33 -9.57
N ALA A 9 -0.95 -9.61 -9.37
CA ALA A 9 0.34 -10.16 -9.78
C ALA A 9 0.59 -9.98 -11.29
N GLN A 10 -0.45 -10.15 -12.11
CA GLN A 10 -0.37 -9.95 -13.56
C GLN A 10 -0.10 -8.48 -13.91
N ARG A 11 -0.78 -7.52 -13.25
CA ARG A 11 -0.50 -6.08 -13.44
C ARG A 11 0.94 -5.73 -13.07
N ALA A 12 1.43 -6.23 -11.93
CA ALA A 12 2.82 -6.03 -11.52
C ALA A 12 3.79 -6.55 -12.59
N TRP A 13 3.58 -7.79 -13.04
CA TRP A 13 4.35 -8.39 -14.12
C TRP A 13 4.33 -7.57 -15.41
N ASP A 14 3.18 -7.00 -15.75
CA ASP A 14 3.03 -6.25 -16.98
C ASP A 14 3.76 -4.90 -16.99
N THR A 15 3.99 -4.32 -15.81
CA THR A 15 4.69 -3.04 -15.64
C THR A 15 6.21 -3.13 -15.56
N LEU A 16 6.78 -4.33 -15.39
CA LEU A 16 8.24 -4.51 -15.27
C LEU A 16 8.93 -4.25 -16.63
N PRO A 17 9.80 -3.23 -16.75
CA PRO A 17 10.63 -3.06 -17.92
C PRO A 17 11.65 -4.20 -17.98
N GLU A 18 11.84 -4.75 -19.19
CA GLU A 18 12.81 -5.82 -19.45
C GLU A 18 12.67 -7.03 -18.50
N ARG A 19 11.48 -7.66 -18.52
CA ARG A 19 11.12 -8.88 -17.75
C ARG A 19 12.20 -9.97 -17.75
N SER A 20 13.07 -10.01 -18.76
CA SER A 20 14.22 -10.91 -18.88
C SER A 20 15.34 -10.68 -17.87
N TYR A 21 15.47 -9.47 -17.31
CA TYR A 21 16.51 -9.11 -16.34
C TYR A 21 15.97 -8.88 -14.92
N ALA A 22 14.65 -8.88 -14.74
CA ALA A 22 14.06 -8.77 -13.42
C ALA A 22 14.44 -9.99 -12.55
N THR A 23 15.02 -9.71 -11.39
CA THR A 23 15.32 -10.76 -10.41
C THR A 23 14.02 -11.32 -9.83
N ARG A 24 14.06 -12.56 -9.36
CA ARG A 24 12.93 -13.16 -8.63
C ARG A 24 12.47 -12.27 -7.48
N GLN A 25 13.40 -11.66 -6.76
CA GLN A 25 13.09 -10.75 -5.65
C GLN A 25 12.24 -9.57 -6.13
N GLN A 26 12.67 -8.86 -7.16
CA GLN A 26 11.94 -7.70 -7.71
C GLN A 26 10.54 -8.07 -8.18
N ILE A 27 10.37 -9.23 -8.81
CA ILE A 27 9.05 -9.71 -9.26
C ILE A 27 8.12 -9.96 -8.06
N MET A 28 8.64 -10.61 -7.02
CA MET A 28 7.85 -10.93 -5.82
C MET A 28 7.49 -9.67 -5.02
N GLU A 29 8.43 -8.72 -4.91
CA GLU A 29 8.21 -7.42 -4.28
C GLU A 29 7.15 -6.62 -5.05
N ALA A 30 7.27 -6.51 -6.38
CA ALA A 30 6.30 -5.80 -7.21
C ALA A 30 4.89 -6.41 -7.10
N ALA A 31 4.78 -7.75 -7.12
CA ALA A 31 3.50 -8.43 -6.97
C ALA A 31 2.89 -8.21 -5.57
N ALA A 32 3.70 -8.25 -4.51
CA ALA A 32 3.25 -8.00 -3.14
C ALA A 32 2.78 -6.54 -2.97
N LEU A 33 3.51 -5.57 -3.52
CA LEU A 33 3.14 -4.16 -3.48
C LEU A 33 1.85 -3.89 -4.27
N GLU A 34 1.72 -4.45 -5.47
CA GLU A 34 0.50 -4.31 -6.27
C GLU A 34 -0.71 -4.93 -5.59
N MET A 35 -0.51 -6.02 -4.84
CA MET A 35 -1.54 -6.63 -4.00
C MET A 35 -1.94 -5.76 -2.82
N ALA A 36 -0.98 -5.08 -2.21
CA ALA A 36 -1.20 -4.22 -1.06
C ALA A 36 -2.03 -2.97 -1.40
N LYS A 37 -2.01 -2.50 -2.66
CA LYS A 37 -2.68 -1.25 -3.09
C LYS A 37 -4.16 -1.16 -2.71
N SER A 38 -4.92 -2.24 -2.85
CA SER A 38 -6.35 -2.22 -2.49
C SER A 38 -6.56 -2.01 -0.99
N VAL A 39 -5.67 -2.54 -0.14
CA VAL A 39 -5.69 -2.33 1.31
C VAL A 39 -5.20 -0.92 1.64
N GLN A 40 -4.20 -0.40 0.93
CA GLN A 40 -3.72 0.97 1.05
C GLN A 40 -4.82 1.99 0.70
N GLU A 41 -5.65 1.72 -0.30
CA GLU A 41 -6.78 2.59 -0.67
C GLU A 41 -7.81 2.78 0.46
N LEU A 42 -7.98 1.74 1.30
CA LEU A 42 -8.81 1.75 2.50
C LEU A 42 -8.06 2.41 3.67
N HIS A 43 -6.83 1.99 3.93
CA HIS A 43 -6.00 2.48 5.02
C HIS A 43 -5.01 3.54 4.53
N LYS A 44 -5.49 4.76 4.33
CA LYS A 44 -4.68 5.92 3.90
C LYS A 44 -4.72 7.07 4.91
N PRO A 45 -3.70 7.93 4.96
CA PRO A 45 -3.71 9.08 5.85
C PRO A 45 -4.76 10.08 5.38
N ALA A 46 -5.51 10.62 6.33
CA ALA A 46 -6.42 11.71 6.10
C ALA A 46 -6.32 12.75 7.21
N PRO A 47 -6.60 14.03 6.90
CA PRO A 47 -6.57 15.07 7.92
C PRO A 47 -7.71 14.88 8.93
N TYR A 48 -7.39 14.87 10.22
CA TYR A 48 -8.39 14.91 11.28
C TYR A 48 -8.88 16.34 11.52
N ALA A 49 -9.86 16.78 10.74
CA ALA A 49 -10.19 18.21 10.58
C ALA A 49 -11.30 18.77 11.51
N LEU A 50 -11.61 18.14 12.65
CA LEU A 50 -12.78 18.60 13.44
C LEU A 50 -12.48 19.66 14.50
N SER A 51 -11.22 19.91 14.89
CA SER A 51 -10.90 21.00 15.86
C SER A 51 -9.42 21.26 16.14
N ASN A 52 -8.48 20.48 15.59
CA ASN A 52 -7.07 20.59 15.95
C ASN A 52 -6.32 21.54 14.99
N PRO A 53 -5.61 22.58 15.48
CA PRO A 53 -4.82 23.48 14.63
C PRO A 53 -3.60 22.81 13.97
N ASP A 54 -3.19 21.64 14.47
CA ASP A 54 -2.19 20.76 13.85
C ASP A 54 -2.78 19.35 13.72
N PRO A 55 -3.60 19.08 12.68
CA PRO A 55 -4.26 17.80 12.53
C PRO A 55 -3.22 16.73 12.20
N ARG A 56 -2.88 15.91 13.20
CA ARG A 56 -2.12 14.69 12.96
C ARG A 56 -2.87 13.82 11.94
N PRO A 57 -2.16 13.14 11.02
CA PRO A 57 -2.80 12.26 10.07
C PRO A 57 -3.51 11.12 10.81
N PHE A 58 -4.65 10.70 10.28
CA PHE A 58 -5.56 9.72 10.88
C PHE A 58 -6.00 8.70 9.83
N CYS A 59 -6.30 7.47 10.24
CA CYS A 59 -6.88 6.45 9.39
C CYS A 59 -8.38 6.30 9.67
N TRP A 60 -9.23 6.79 8.76
CA TRP A 60 -10.69 6.70 8.91
C TRP A 60 -11.22 5.27 9.00
N GLU A 61 -10.60 4.33 8.30
CA GLU A 61 -11.06 2.93 8.27
C GLU A 61 -10.83 2.22 9.61
N CYS A 62 -9.77 2.61 10.34
CA CYS A 62 -9.48 2.06 11.66
C CYS A 62 -10.03 2.90 12.82
N ASP A 63 -10.45 4.15 12.56
CA ASP A 63 -10.69 5.16 13.58
C ASP A 63 -9.50 5.30 14.55
N ASP A 64 -8.27 5.34 14.00
CA ASP A 64 -7.00 5.37 14.76
C ASP A 64 -5.96 6.31 14.15
N ASP A 65 -4.97 6.72 14.96
CA ASP A 65 -3.85 7.57 14.56
C ASP A 65 -3.06 6.93 13.40
N TRP A 66 -2.63 7.75 12.44
CA TRP A 66 -1.78 7.30 11.34
C TRP A 66 -0.30 7.21 11.77
N PRO A 67 0.46 6.19 11.32
CA PRO A 67 -0.01 5.02 10.58
C PRO A 67 -0.66 3.99 11.51
N CYS A 68 -1.83 3.48 11.10
CA CYS A 68 -2.50 2.42 11.83
C CYS A 68 -1.76 1.09 11.67
N GLU A 69 -2.13 0.10 12.47
CA GLU A 69 -1.52 -1.23 12.45
C GLU A 69 -1.61 -1.92 11.07
N THR A 70 -2.72 -1.76 10.33
CA THR A 70 -2.81 -2.31 8.97
C THR A 70 -1.86 -1.60 8.01
N ALA A 71 -1.79 -0.27 8.08
CA ALA A 71 -0.89 0.52 7.23
C ALA A 71 0.58 0.09 7.41
N LYS A 72 1.03 -0.15 8.65
CA LYS A 72 2.40 -0.65 8.95
C LYS A 72 2.74 -1.98 8.28
N ARG A 73 1.75 -2.78 7.88
CA ARG A 73 1.95 -4.08 7.22
C ARG A 73 1.93 -4.00 5.69
N VAL A 74 1.35 -2.95 5.13
CA VAL A 74 1.08 -2.85 3.69
C VAL A 74 1.81 -1.69 3.01
N TYR A 75 2.31 -0.72 3.76
CA TYR A 75 3.18 0.34 3.26
C TYR A 75 4.66 0.02 3.49
N PRO A 76 5.54 0.40 2.57
CA PRO A 76 6.98 0.47 2.84
C PRO A 76 7.27 1.41 4.01
N SER A 77 8.28 1.07 4.83
CA SER A 77 8.75 1.92 5.93
C SER A 77 9.10 3.34 5.46
N GLU A 78 9.66 3.44 4.27
CA GLU A 78 10.06 4.68 3.61
C GLU A 78 8.85 5.61 3.35
N GLU A 79 7.71 5.04 2.97
CA GLU A 79 6.47 5.80 2.75
C GLU A 79 5.81 6.23 4.07
N LEU A 80 6.09 5.53 5.16
CA LEU A 80 5.60 5.86 6.50
C LEU A 80 6.51 6.83 7.26
N GLY A 81 7.73 7.07 6.77
CA GLY A 81 8.74 7.87 7.48
C GLY A 81 9.20 7.25 8.80
N LEU A 82 9.19 5.91 8.87
CA LEU A 82 9.59 5.10 10.03
C LEU A 82 11.02 4.55 9.90
#